data_AF-A0A436B0D6-F1
#
_entry.id   AF-A0A436B0D6-F1
#
_cell.length_a   1.000
_cell.length_b   1.000
_cell.length_c   1.000
_cell.angle_alpha   90.00
_cell.angle_beta   90.00
_cell.angle_gamma   90.00
#
_symmetry.space_group_name_H-M   'P 1'
#
loop_
_entity.id
_entity.type
_entity.pdbx_description
1 polymer ?
#
loop_
_entity_poly.entity_id
_entity_poly.type
_entity_poly.pdbx_seq_one_letter_code
_entity_poly.pdbx_strand_id
1 'polypeptide(L)'
;MTTHRAERQRFSIGYHLNSWDLTGLPLRPAIKFLADQGFGWFEILAFTSLSDQYARKYMQLGNQAPMGVTTDTDILRRYALLSEGQSEYGIKLSSFYVNAIFTNPVAWPYERDVLVGLTR
;
A
#
# COMPACT_ATOMS: atom_id res chain seq x y z
N MET A 1 20.88 -25.22 -3.08
CA MET A 1 20.11 -24.89 -4.31
C MET A 1 19.00 -23.93 -3.92
N THR A 2 19.01 -22.72 -4.46
CA THR A 2 17.88 -21.78 -4.30
C THR A 2 16.75 -22.20 -5.22
N THR A 3 15.64 -22.68 -4.65
CA THR A 3 14.40 -23.00 -5.37
C THR A 3 13.93 -21.79 -6.19
N HIS A 4 13.49 -22.06 -7.43
CA HIS A 4 13.12 -21.02 -8.38
C HIS A 4 11.92 -20.23 -7.82
N ARG A 5 11.89 -18.91 -7.99
CA ARG A 5 10.91 -18.05 -7.29
C ARG A 5 9.47 -18.42 -7.63
N ALA A 6 9.23 -18.80 -8.88
CA ALA A 6 7.94 -19.29 -9.37
C ALA A 6 7.48 -20.60 -8.71
N GLU A 7 8.41 -21.43 -8.23
CA GLU A 7 8.10 -22.70 -7.55
C GLU A 7 7.62 -22.48 -6.10
N ARG A 8 7.85 -21.29 -5.52
CA ARG A 8 7.40 -20.95 -4.16
C ARG A 8 5.98 -20.41 -4.12
N GLN A 9 5.52 -19.79 -5.20
CA GLN A 9 4.24 -19.10 -5.25
C GLN A 9 3.10 -20.13 -5.26
N ARG A 10 2.20 -20.05 -4.27
CA ARG A 10 1.11 -21.01 -4.09
C ARG A 10 -0.13 -20.75 -4.96
N PHE A 11 -0.22 -19.56 -5.57
CA PHE A 11 -1.36 -19.13 -6.37
C PHE A 11 -0.92 -18.70 -7.77
N SER A 12 -1.71 -19.01 -8.79
CA SER A 12 -1.39 -18.76 -10.21
C SER A 12 -1.58 -17.32 -10.66
N ILE A 13 -2.24 -16.47 -9.87
CA ILE A 13 -2.48 -15.06 -10.21
C ILE A 13 -1.44 -14.21 -9.49
N GLY A 14 -0.36 -13.90 -10.20
CA GLY A 14 0.62 -12.93 -9.76
C GLY A 14 0.17 -11.50 -10.03
N TYR A 15 -1.02 -11.07 -9.58
CA TYR A 15 -1.35 -9.63 -9.63
C TYR A 15 -2.54 -9.20 -8.77
N HIS A 16 -2.43 -7.94 -8.35
CA HIS A 16 -3.49 -7.04 -7.88
C HIS A 16 -4.09 -7.34 -6.51
N LEU A 17 -3.35 -6.96 -5.47
CA LEU A 17 -4.00 -6.44 -4.27
C LEU A 17 -4.46 -5.03 -4.57
N ASN A 18 -5.56 -4.98 -5.31
CA ASN A 18 -6.41 -3.83 -5.55
C ASN A 18 -7.19 -3.50 -4.26
N SER A 19 -6.50 -3.55 -3.13
CA SER A 19 -7.11 -3.51 -1.81
C SER A 19 -6.43 -2.41 -1.05
N TRP A 20 -7.23 -1.39 -0.79
CA TRP A 20 -7.07 -0.35 0.21
C TRP A 20 -6.34 -0.90 1.44
N ASP A 21 -5.02 -0.80 1.45
CA ASP A 21 -4.17 -1.34 2.52
C ASP A 21 -4.51 -2.77 2.92
N LEU A 22 -4.68 -3.65 1.93
CA LEU A 22 -4.99 -5.06 2.22
C LEU A 22 -6.30 -5.18 3.00
N THR A 23 -7.32 -4.39 2.61
CA THR A 23 -8.64 -4.27 3.25
C THR A 23 -8.62 -3.61 4.63
N GLY A 24 -7.67 -2.70 4.84
CA GLY A 24 -7.49 -2.03 6.13
C GLY A 24 -6.86 -2.92 7.21
N LEU A 25 -6.25 -4.03 6.81
CA LEU A 25 -5.51 -4.89 7.73
C LEU A 25 -4.18 -4.23 8.13
N PRO A 26 -3.64 -4.55 9.32
CA PRO A 26 -2.30 -4.11 9.69
C PRO A 26 -1.27 -4.56 8.65
N LEU A 27 -0.42 -3.64 8.19
CA LEU A 27 0.50 -3.89 7.07
C LEU A 27 1.47 -5.05 7.32
N ARG A 28 2.09 -5.13 8.51
CA ARG A 28 3.14 -6.12 8.80
C ARG A 28 2.62 -7.57 8.69
N PRO A 29 1.53 -7.98 9.36
CA PRO A 29 0.92 -9.30 9.17
C PRO A 29 0.59 -9.61 7.71
N ALA A 30 0.11 -8.60 6.98
CA ALA A 30 -0.35 -8.80 5.62
C ALA A 30 0.83 -8.92 4.63
N ILE A 31 1.92 -8.18 4.81
CA ILE A 31 3.18 -8.37 4.06
C ILE A 31 3.77 -9.75 4.36
N LYS A 32 3.79 -10.17 5.63
CA LYS A 32 4.26 -11.50 6.02
C LYS A 32 3.44 -12.59 5.33
N PHE A 33 2.11 -12.46 5.33
CA PHE A 33 1.23 -13.40 4.64
C PHE A 33 1.61 -13.54 3.17
N LEU A 34 1.85 -12.44 2.45
CA LEU A 34 2.27 -12.49 1.05
C LEU A 34 3.59 -13.22 0.87
N ALA A 35 4.59 -12.92 1.71
CA ALA A 35 5.87 -13.61 1.67
C ALA A 35 5.70 -15.13 1.93
N ASP A 36 4.88 -15.51 2.91
CA ASP A 36 4.59 -16.91 3.25
C ASP A 36 3.86 -17.67 2.10
N GLN A 37 3.08 -16.96 1.28
CA GLN A 37 2.47 -17.51 0.06
C GLN A 37 3.44 -17.59 -1.13
N GLY A 38 4.68 -17.15 -0.95
CA GLY A 38 5.75 -17.23 -1.94
C GLY A 38 5.83 -16.03 -2.90
N PHE A 39 5.13 -14.93 -2.62
CA PHE A 39 5.23 -13.73 -3.44
C PHE A 39 6.60 -13.08 -3.31
N GLY A 40 7.18 -12.72 -4.45
CA GLY A 40 8.47 -12.03 -4.52
C GLY A 40 8.36 -10.50 -4.63
N TRP A 41 7.22 -10.01 -5.09
CA TRP A 41 6.91 -8.60 -5.30
C TRP A 41 5.45 -8.34 -4.93
N PHE A 42 5.14 -7.11 -4.54
CA PHE A 42 3.78 -6.64 -4.31
C PHE A 42 3.65 -5.16 -4.68
N GLU A 43 2.42 -4.74 -4.93
CA GLU A 43 2.05 -3.34 -5.14
C GLU A 43 1.12 -2.90 -4.02
N ILE A 44 1.11 -1.60 -3.72
CA ILE A 44 0.23 -1.04 -2.70
C ILE A 44 -0.35 0.28 -3.16
N LEU A 45 -1.57 0.57 -2.70
CA LEU A 45 -2.19 1.86 -2.90
C LEU A 45 -1.27 2.94 -2.30
N ALA A 46 -0.89 3.90 -3.12
CA ALA A 46 -0.21 5.10 -2.69
C ALA A 46 -1.15 5.82 -1.73
N PHE A 47 -0.58 6.15 -0.58
CA PHE A 47 -1.13 6.91 0.52
C PHE A 47 -2.57 7.43 0.34
N THR A 48 -3.51 6.95 1.18
CA THR A 48 -4.92 7.37 1.12
C THR A 48 -5.34 8.35 2.20
N SER A 49 -4.44 8.96 2.97
CA SER A 49 -4.85 9.94 4.00
C SER A 49 -5.77 11.01 3.43
N LEU A 50 -5.50 11.48 2.21
CA LEU A 50 -6.38 12.40 1.48
C LEU A 50 -7.31 11.71 0.50
N SER A 51 -6.95 10.54 -0.06
CA SER A 51 -7.84 9.83 -0.99
C SER A 51 -9.07 9.25 -0.29
N ASP A 52 -8.94 8.70 0.91
CA ASP A 52 -10.07 8.18 1.69
C ASP A 52 -10.98 9.31 2.16
N GLN A 53 -10.41 10.43 2.61
CA GLN A 53 -11.19 11.61 2.99
C GLN A 53 -11.86 12.27 1.78
N TYR A 54 -11.18 12.31 0.64
CA TYR A 54 -11.74 12.83 -0.60
C TYR A 54 -12.82 11.90 -1.18
N ALA A 55 -12.65 10.58 -1.08
CA ALA A 55 -13.62 9.57 -1.51
C ALA A 55 -14.97 9.70 -0.79
N ARG A 56 -14.99 10.20 0.46
CA ARG A 56 -16.24 10.48 1.21
C ARG A 56 -17.18 11.43 0.47
N LYS A 57 -16.68 12.27 -0.45
CA LYS A 57 -17.51 13.15 -1.28
C LYS A 57 -18.32 12.39 -2.34
N TYR A 58 -17.85 11.20 -2.71
CA TYR A 58 -18.40 10.42 -3.82
C TYR A 58 -19.04 9.10 -3.35
N MET A 59 -18.65 8.60 -2.18
CA MET A 59 -19.11 7.32 -1.66
C MET A 59 -20.03 7.50 -0.45
N GLN A 60 -21.25 6.97 -0.53
CA GLN A 60 -22.17 6.87 0.61
C GLN A 60 -21.81 5.66 1.48
N LEU A 61 -20.85 5.85 2.37
CA LEU A 61 -20.29 4.80 3.22
C LEU A 61 -21.00 4.76 4.58
N GLY A 62 -22.33 4.59 4.61
CA GLY A 62 -23.11 4.42 5.84
C GLY A 62 -22.72 5.39 6.98
N ASN A 63 -22.73 4.90 8.23
CA ASN A 63 -22.20 5.66 9.36
C ASN A 63 -20.67 5.67 9.32
N GLN A 64 -20.09 6.84 9.06
CA GLN A 64 -18.64 7.03 9.10
C GLN A 64 -18.18 7.69 10.39
N ALA A 65 -17.03 7.26 10.90
CA ALA A 65 -16.31 8.00 11.92
C ALA A 65 -15.91 9.41 11.39
N PRO A 66 -15.70 10.40 12.28
CA PRO A 66 -15.21 11.73 11.90
C PRO A 66 -13.96 11.69 11.01
N MET A 67 -13.72 12.77 10.26
CA MET A 67 -12.49 12.89 9.48
C MET A 67 -11.28 12.82 10.41
N GLY A 68 -10.34 11.93 10.09
CA GLY A 68 -9.09 11.80 10.81
C GLY A 68 -8.02 12.71 10.24
N VAL A 69 -7.00 13.01 11.05
CA VAL A 69 -5.77 13.67 10.61
C VAL A 69 -4.69 12.61 10.55
N THR A 70 -3.98 12.52 9.43
CA THR A 70 -2.77 11.72 9.32
C THR A 70 -1.57 12.64 9.51
N THR A 71 -0.67 12.29 10.42
CA THR A 71 0.54 13.06 10.69
C THR A 71 1.71 12.55 9.86
N ASP A 72 2.74 13.38 9.68
CA ASP A 72 3.99 12.97 9.03
C ASP A 72 4.60 11.72 9.69
N THR A 73 4.49 11.61 11.02
CA THR A 73 4.99 10.44 11.76
C THR A 73 4.23 9.16 11.43
N ASP A 74 2.93 9.24 11.13
CA ASP A 74 2.15 8.08 10.68
C ASP A 74 2.64 7.63 9.29
N ILE A 75 2.91 8.59 8.40
CA ILE A 75 3.44 8.32 7.06
C ILE A 75 4.82 7.66 7.14
N LEU A 76 5.73 8.23 7.93
CA LEU A 76 7.09 7.72 8.09
C LEU A 76 7.10 6.33 8.73
N ARG A 77 6.28 6.10 9.76
CA ARG A 77 6.12 4.78 10.38
C ARG A 77 5.63 3.75 9.38
N ARG A 78 4.74 4.14 8.48
CA ARG A 78 4.26 3.25 7.41
C ARG A 78 5.38 2.87 6.45
N TYR A 79 6.20 3.83 5.99
CA TYR A 79 7.35 3.51 5.13
C TYR A 79 8.37 2.63 5.85
N ALA A 80 8.59 2.84 7.14
CA ALA A 80 9.43 1.96 7.95
C ALA A 80 8.89 0.52 7.94
N LEU A 81 7.58 0.30 8.13
CA LEU A 81 6.98 -1.04 8.06
C LEU A 81 7.15 -1.70 6.69
N LEU A 82 7.02 -0.94 5.60
CA LEU A 82 7.27 -1.45 4.25
C LEU A 82 8.74 -1.85 4.09
N SER A 83 9.67 -0.98 4.49
CA SER A 83 11.11 -1.24 4.45
C SER A 83 11.51 -2.47 5.27
N GLU A 84 11.03 -2.56 6.51
CA GLU A 84 11.21 -3.71 7.40
C GLU A 84 10.69 -5.00 6.76
N GLY A 85 9.49 -4.96 6.17
CA GLY A 85 8.93 -6.11 5.47
C GLY A 85 9.81 -6.58 4.30
N GLN A 86 10.44 -5.66 3.58
CA GLN A 86 11.38 -6.02 2.52
C GLN A 86 12.65 -6.68 3.05
N SER A 87 13.22 -6.15 4.14
CA SER A 87 14.43 -6.69 4.76
C SER A 87 14.18 -8.03 5.47
N GLU A 88 13.07 -8.15 6.21
CA GLU A 88 12.76 -9.30 7.06
C GLU A 88 12.22 -10.49 6.25
N TYR A 89 11.37 -10.22 5.25
CA TYR A 89 10.67 -11.28 4.50
C TYR A 89 11.17 -11.48 3.06
N GLY A 90 12.05 -10.61 2.56
CA GLY A 90 12.62 -10.71 1.21
C GLY A 90 11.60 -10.50 0.08
N ILE A 91 10.41 -9.98 0.39
CA ILE A 91 9.39 -9.55 -0.57
C ILE A 91 9.62 -8.08 -0.91
N LYS A 92 9.49 -7.68 -2.19
CA LYS A 92 9.82 -6.32 -2.63
C LYS A 92 8.58 -5.52 -3.01
N LEU A 93 8.53 -4.24 -2.66
CA LEU A 93 7.53 -3.33 -3.17
C LEU A 93 7.89 -2.95 -4.60
N SER A 94 7.05 -3.26 -5.59
CA SER A 94 7.31 -2.95 -7.00
C SER A 94 6.75 -1.59 -7.43
N SER A 95 5.61 -1.17 -6.89
CA SER A 95 5.00 0.10 -7.25
C SER A 95 4.03 0.62 -6.18
N PHE A 96 3.80 1.92 -6.22
CA PHE A 96 2.65 2.57 -5.60
C PHE A 96 1.63 2.89 -6.70
N TYR A 97 0.35 2.58 -6.50
CA TYR A 97 -0.72 2.91 -7.47
C TYR A 97 -1.75 3.85 -6.83
N VAL A 98 -2.54 4.60 -7.60
CA VAL A 98 -3.62 5.44 -7.07
C VAL A 98 -4.92 5.26 -7.82
N ASN A 99 -6.04 5.48 -7.14
CA ASN A 99 -7.32 5.63 -7.81
C ASN A 99 -7.51 7.10 -8.23
N ALA A 100 -7.36 7.38 -9.52
CA ALA A 100 -7.45 8.73 -10.07
C ALA A 100 -8.81 9.43 -9.86
N ILE A 101 -9.88 8.68 -9.55
CA ILE A 101 -11.20 9.25 -9.24
C ILE A 101 -11.24 9.80 -7.81
N PHE A 102 -10.48 9.17 -6.91
CA PHE A 102 -10.53 9.46 -5.47
C PHE A 102 -9.31 10.20 -4.96
N THR A 103 -8.41 10.68 -5.82
CA THR A 103 -7.31 11.55 -5.42
C THR A 103 -7.75 13.01 -5.33
N ASN A 104 -7.32 13.71 -4.28
CA ASN A 104 -7.57 15.14 -4.16
C ASN A 104 -6.69 15.90 -5.17
N PRO A 105 -7.26 16.59 -6.19
CA PRO A 105 -6.47 17.22 -7.25
C PRO A 105 -5.59 18.39 -6.76
N VAL A 106 -5.91 18.98 -5.60
CA VAL A 106 -5.13 20.07 -5.02
C VAL A 106 -3.89 19.54 -4.30
N ALA A 107 -4.04 18.45 -3.55
CA ALA A 107 -2.95 17.91 -2.73
C ALA A 107 -2.07 16.90 -3.47
N TRP A 108 -2.65 16.17 -4.43
CA TRP A 108 -2.00 15.07 -5.13
C TRP A 108 -0.66 15.43 -5.79
N PRO A 109 -0.48 16.59 -6.45
CA PRO A 109 0.83 16.94 -7.03
C PRO A 109 1.96 16.92 -5.99
N TYR A 110 1.69 17.39 -4.77
CA TYR A 110 2.67 17.45 -3.69
C TYR A 110 2.95 16.06 -3.10
N GLU A 111 1.92 15.26 -2.85
CA GLU A 111 2.07 13.88 -2.35
C GLU A 111 2.84 13.00 -3.34
N ARG A 112 2.51 13.13 -4.64
CA ARG A 112 3.22 12.45 -5.71
C ARG A 112 4.70 12.82 -5.73
N ASP A 113 5.02 14.11 -5.61
CA ASP A 113 6.41 14.57 -5.69
C ASP A 113 7.25 14.05 -4.51
N VAL A 114 6.66 13.93 -3.32
CA VAL A 114 7.31 13.27 -2.17
C VAL A 114 7.59 11.79 -2.47
N LEU A 115 6.59 11.05 -2.96
CA LEU A 115 6.75 9.63 -3.31
C LEU A 115 7.83 9.44 -4.38
N VAL A 116 7.82 10.26 -5.42
CA VAL A 116 8.84 10.24 -6.48
C VAL A 116 10.23 10.55 -5.91
N GLY A 117 10.33 11.52 -5.00
CA GLY A 117 11.58 11.87 -4.32
C GLY A 117 12.17 10.72 -3.51
N LEU A 118 11.33 9.90 -2.85
CA LEU A 118 11.77 8.73 -2.07
C LEU A 118 12.21 7.55 -2.94
N THR A 119 11.78 7.49 -4.21
CA THR A 119 12.11 6.39 -5.14
C THR A 119 13.37 6.63 -5.96
N ARG A 120 13.93 7.84 -5.93
CA ARG A 120 15.17 8.21 -6.62
C ARG A 120 16.38 8.05 -5.71
#